data_AF-A0A1F9B3F4-F1
#
_entry.id   AF-A0A1F9B3F4-F1
#
_cell.length_a   1.000
_cell.length_b   1.000
_cell.length_c   1.000
_cell.angle_alpha   90.00
_cell.angle_beta   90.00
_cell.angle_gamma   90.00
#
_symmetry.space_group_name_H-M   'P 1'
#
loop_
_entity.id
_entity.type
_entity.pdbx_description
1 polymer ?
#
loop_
_entity_poly.entity_id
_entity_poly.type
_entity_poly.pdbx_seq_one_letter_code
_entity_poly.pdbx_strand_id
1 'polypeptide(L)'
;MKAIYTITPSWLIKKKKDFTDGVRNLEKLGFKVINKRPVAKLPSTRRKVAQIHAAFLNKKVEIILAHRGGYSSMKLLPYLDFNLIRKNPKILAGFSDLSALLNVISERTNLITLHSPMVINFSPPSRFTTRSFLNAVNGFPNRNLFEGVPVKIHRYGIARGHLKGGNLITLTALIGTEWEMDTDEAIL
;
A
#
# COMPACT_ATOMS: atom_id res chain seq x y z
N MET A 1 -3.64 -1.21 -20.04
CA MET A 1 -4.49 -1.66 -18.91
C MET A 1 -3.57 -2.05 -17.77
N LYS A 2 -3.62 -1.38 -16.61
CA LYS A 2 -2.65 -1.62 -15.53
C LYS A 2 -2.91 -2.96 -14.84
N ALA A 3 -1.88 -3.75 -14.63
CA ALA A 3 -2.01 -5.07 -14.00
C ALA A 3 -1.71 -5.04 -12.49
N ILE A 4 -2.65 -5.58 -11.72
CA ILE A 4 -2.59 -5.68 -10.25
C ILE A 4 -2.26 -7.11 -9.84
N TYR A 5 -1.26 -7.26 -8.97
CA TYR A 5 -1.03 -8.47 -8.19
C TYR A 5 -1.44 -8.21 -6.74
N THR A 6 -2.30 -9.06 -6.20
CA THR A 6 -2.80 -8.90 -4.84
C THR A 6 -1.99 -9.73 -3.85
N ILE A 7 -1.72 -9.21 -2.65
CA ILE A 7 -0.91 -9.90 -1.63
C ILE A 7 -1.59 -9.90 -0.26
N THR A 8 -1.22 -10.84 0.60
CA THR A 8 -1.72 -10.93 1.99
C THR A 8 -0.59 -10.68 3.00
N PRO A 9 0.01 -9.48 3.03
CA PRO A 9 1.14 -9.18 3.92
C PRO A 9 0.72 -9.16 5.40
N SER A 10 -0.57 -8.89 5.66
CA SER A 10 -1.11 -8.89 7.01
C SER A 10 -2.16 -9.97 7.21
N TRP A 11 -3.44 -9.62 7.23
CA TRP A 11 -4.53 -10.53 7.57
C TRP A 11 -5.38 -10.94 6.35
N LEU A 12 -6.17 -12.01 6.49
CA LEU A 12 -7.14 -12.46 5.49
C LEU A 12 -8.41 -11.60 5.43
N ILE A 13 -8.94 -11.40 4.23
CA ILE A 13 -10.35 -11.01 4.09
C ILE A 13 -11.22 -12.22 4.48
N LYS A 14 -11.95 -12.10 5.60
CA LYS A 14 -12.70 -13.22 6.18
C LYS A 14 -13.83 -13.70 5.26
N LYS A 15 -14.57 -12.77 4.65
CA LYS A 15 -15.68 -13.09 3.75
C LYS A 15 -15.14 -13.21 2.33
N LYS A 16 -15.31 -14.38 1.71
CA LYS A 16 -14.95 -14.63 0.30
C LYS A 16 -15.63 -13.64 -0.65
N LYS A 17 -16.87 -13.22 -0.31
CA LYS A 17 -17.64 -12.22 -1.06
C LYS A 17 -16.89 -10.89 -1.16
N ASP A 18 -16.41 -10.34 -0.05
CA ASP A 18 -15.71 -9.04 -0.03
C ASP A 18 -14.45 -9.06 -0.93
N PHE A 19 -13.70 -10.17 -0.94
CA PHE A 19 -12.56 -10.32 -1.85
C PHE A 19 -13.02 -10.35 -3.32
N THR A 20 -14.06 -11.15 -3.61
CA THR A 20 -14.56 -11.33 -4.98
C THR A 20 -15.16 -10.03 -5.53
N ASP A 21 -15.93 -9.32 -4.71
CA ASP A 21 -16.51 -8.02 -5.03
C ASP A 21 -15.41 -6.96 -5.21
N GLY A 22 -14.39 -6.96 -4.34
CA GLY A 22 -13.22 -6.09 -4.46
C GLY A 22 -12.46 -6.29 -5.76
N VAL A 23 -12.16 -7.54 -6.12
CA VAL A 23 -11.53 -7.88 -7.41
C VAL A 23 -12.41 -7.43 -8.57
N ARG A 24 -13.70 -7.77 -8.57
CA ARG A 24 -14.63 -7.37 -9.64
C ARG A 24 -14.68 -5.86 -9.83
N ASN A 25 -14.73 -5.10 -8.74
CA ASN A 25 -14.79 -3.64 -8.82
C ASN A 25 -13.46 -3.03 -9.30
N LEU A 26 -12.30 -3.60 -8.93
CA LEU A 26 -11.03 -3.23 -9.55
C LEU A 26 -11.03 -3.48 -11.08
N GLU A 27 -11.59 -4.60 -11.53
CA GLU A 27 -11.67 -4.88 -12.98
C GLU A 27 -12.61 -3.91 -13.72
N LYS A 28 -13.73 -3.53 -13.09
CA LYS A 28 -14.63 -2.47 -13.62
C LYS A 28 -13.95 -1.11 -13.75
N LEU A 29 -12.93 -0.84 -12.93
CA LEU A 29 -12.12 0.38 -13.01
C LEU A 29 -11.02 0.29 -14.09
N GLY A 30 -10.95 -0.78 -14.87
CA GLY A 30 -9.98 -0.94 -15.95
C GLY A 30 -8.63 -1.51 -15.52
N PHE A 31 -8.57 -2.21 -14.37
CA PHE A 31 -7.38 -2.97 -13.97
C PHE A 31 -7.48 -4.44 -14.37
N LYS A 32 -6.34 -5.08 -14.61
CA LYS A 32 -6.25 -6.54 -14.76
C LYS A 32 -5.74 -7.17 -13.47
N VAL A 33 -6.60 -7.86 -12.72
CA VAL A 33 -6.17 -8.57 -11.51
C VAL A 33 -5.60 -9.95 -11.89
N ILE A 34 -4.32 -10.18 -11.59
CA ILE A 34 -3.59 -11.39 -12.03
C ILE A 34 -4.00 -12.63 -11.20
N ASN A 35 -3.94 -12.53 -9.88
CA ASN A 35 -4.20 -13.64 -8.97
C ASN A 35 -5.59 -13.49 -8.30
N LYS A 36 -6.63 -13.83 -9.07
CA LYS A 36 -8.05 -13.63 -8.70
C LYS A 36 -8.60 -14.59 -7.63
N ARG A 37 -7.77 -15.43 -7.02
CA ARG A 37 -8.23 -16.40 -6.01
C ARG A 37 -7.87 -15.88 -4.61
N PRO A 38 -8.83 -15.84 -3.67
CA PRO A 38 -8.52 -15.49 -2.30
C PRO A 38 -7.59 -16.55 -1.69
N VAL A 39 -6.79 -16.11 -0.74
CA VAL A 39 -5.99 -17.03 0.07
C VAL A 39 -6.91 -17.73 1.06
N ALA A 40 -6.89 -19.08 1.09
CA ALA A 40 -7.80 -19.86 1.92
C ALA A 40 -7.44 -19.88 3.41
N LYS A 41 -6.15 -19.77 3.75
CA LYS A 41 -5.62 -19.80 5.13
C LYS A 41 -4.60 -18.69 5.32
N LEU A 42 -4.52 -18.12 6.53
CA LEU A 42 -3.59 -17.04 6.81
C LEU A 42 -2.16 -17.52 6.50
N PRO A 43 -1.41 -16.86 5.59
CA PRO A 43 -0.08 -17.35 5.24
C PRO A 43 0.91 -17.17 6.39
N SER A 44 1.88 -18.08 6.48
CA SER A 44 3.06 -17.90 7.34
C SER A 44 3.90 -16.71 6.87
N THR A 45 4.73 -16.16 7.75
CA THR A 45 5.69 -15.07 7.43
C THR A 45 6.47 -15.36 6.14
N ARG A 46 7.06 -16.55 6.02
CA ARG A 46 7.79 -16.98 4.81
C ARG A 46 6.91 -16.94 3.55
N ARG A 47 5.65 -17.38 3.62
CA ARG A 47 4.72 -17.34 2.49
C ARG A 47 4.31 -15.91 2.13
N LYS A 48 4.16 -15.02 3.11
CA LYS A 48 3.86 -13.60 2.88
C LYS A 48 5.01 -12.89 2.15
N VAL A 49 6.24 -13.13 2.61
CA VAL A 49 7.48 -12.63 1.96
C VAL A 49 7.56 -13.16 0.52
N ALA A 50 7.36 -14.46 0.32
CA ALA A 50 7.38 -15.05 -1.01
C ALA A 50 6.32 -14.46 -1.95
N GLN A 51 5.12 -14.13 -1.46
CA GLN A 51 4.11 -13.43 -2.25
C GLN A 51 4.57 -12.04 -2.69
N ILE A 52 5.19 -11.28 -1.78
CA ILE A 52 5.73 -9.94 -2.08
C ILE A 52 6.83 -10.06 -3.14
N HIS A 53 7.82 -10.94 -2.95
CA HIS A 53 8.91 -11.14 -3.90
C HIS A 53 8.42 -11.62 -5.26
N ALA A 54 7.47 -12.56 -5.30
CA ALA A 54 6.88 -13.01 -6.56
C ALA A 54 6.16 -11.86 -7.30
N ALA A 55 5.47 -10.98 -6.57
CA ALA A 55 4.80 -9.82 -7.16
C ALA A 55 5.81 -8.81 -7.74
N PHE A 56 6.92 -8.57 -7.05
CA PHE A 56 8.02 -7.73 -7.55
C PHE A 56 8.71 -8.36 -8.79
N LEU A 57 9.04 -9.64 -8.76
CA LEU A 57 9.71 -10.34 -9.87
C LEU A 57 8.84 -10.46 -11.13
N ASN A 58 7.51 -10.50 -10.99
CA ASN A 58 6.62 -10.65 -12.13
C ASN A 58 6.58 -9.38 -12.99
N LYS A 59 7.20 -9.43 -14.17
CA LYS A 59 7.31 -8.29 -15.12
C LYS A 59 5.96 -7.82 -15.68
N LYS A 60 4.90 -8.61 -15.58
CA LYS A 60 3.55 -8.22 -15.98
C LYS A 60 2.82 -7.42 -14.90
N VAL A 61 3.40 -7.24 -13.71
CA VAL A 61 2.75 -6.56 -12.57
C VAL A 61 3.25 -5.12 -12.50
N GLU A 62 2.31 -4.18 -12.49
CA GLU A 62 2.57 -2.75 -12.32
C GLU A 62 2.19 -2.24 -10.92
N ILE A 63 1.22 -2.89 -10.27
CA ILE A 63 0.73 -2.53 -8.94
C ILE A 63 0.65 -3.78 -8.07
N ILE A 64 1.26 -3.71 -6.88
CA ILE A 64 1.11 -4.69 -5.80
C ILE A 64 0.10 -4.12 -4.80
N LEU A 65 -1.05 -4.78 -4.65
CA LEU A 65 -2.14 -4.30 -3.80
C LEU A 65 -2.40 -5.25 -2.64
N ALA A 66 -2.34 -4.77 -1.41
CA ALA A 66 -2.67 -5.60 -0.26
C ALA A 66 -4.16 -5.94 -0.19
N HIS A 67 -4.46 -7.12 0.36
CA HIS A 67 -5.82 -7.57 0.61
C HIS A 67 -6.51 -6.72 1.66
N ARG A 68 -5.84 -6.56 2.82
CA ARG A 68 -6.28 -5.75 3.96
C ARG A 68 -5.12 -5.56 4.96
N GLY A 69 -5.32 -4.67 5.94
CA GLY A 69 -4.45 -4.46 7.09
C GLY A 69 -4.66 -5.52 8.18
N GLY A 70 -4.00 -5.34 9.31
CA GLY A 70 -4.00 -6.27 10.43
C GLY A 70 -2.92 -5.88 11.44
N TYR A 71 -2.07 -6.83 11.85
CA TYR A 71 -1.04 -6.62 12.89
C TYR A 71 0.20 -7.49 12.67
N SER A 72 0.60 -7.70 11.41
CA SER A 72 1.67 -8.68 11.11
C SER A 72 2.56 -8.33 9.93
N SER A 73 2.34 -7.17 9.29
CA SER A 73 3.16 -6.69 8.18
C SER A 73 4.60 -6.42 8.64
N MET A 74 4.80 -5.81 9.82
CA MET A 74 6.13 -5.43 10.33
C MET A 74 7.03 -6.65 10.54
N LYS A 75 6.44 -7.81 10.87
CA LYS A 75 7.16 -9.08 11.05
C LYS A 75 7.83 -9.57 9.77
N LEU A 76 7.51 -8.98 8.62
CA LEU A 76 8.10 -9.33 7.34
C LEU A 76 9.41 -8.59 7.08
N LEU A 77 9.65 -7.44 7.73
CA LEU A 77 10.77 -6.53 7.43
C LEU A 77 12.14 -7.23 7.42
N PRO A 78 12.51 -8.07 8.42
CA PRO A 78 13.81 -8.73 8.43
C PRO A 78 14.03 -9.74 7.30
N TYR A 79 12.97 -10.13 6.60
CA TYR A 79 13.00 -11.17 5.57
C TYR A 79 12.84 -10.61 4.15
N LEU A 80 12.64 -9.30 4.01
CA LEU A 80 12.50 -8.67 2.71
C LEU A 80 13.87 -8.45 2.06
N ASP A 81 14.08 -9.04 0.89
CA ASP A 81 15.16 -8.67 0.00
C ASP A 81 14.91 -7.29 -0.64
N PHE A 82 15.47 -6.24 -0.04
CA PHE A 82 15.38 -4.87 -0.54
C PHE A 82 16.12 -4.66 -1.88
N ASN A 83 17.15 -5.46 -2.18
CA ASN A 83 17.85 -5.40 -3.47
C ASN A 83 16.97 -5.93 -4.59
N LEU A 84 16.26 -7.03 -4.37
CA LEU A 84 15.26 -7.56 -5.29
C LEU A 84 14.16 -6.54 -5.55
N ILE A 85 13.66 -5.91 -4.49
CA ILE A 85 12.61 -4.87 -4.60
C ILE A 85 13.12 -3.68 -5.41
N ARG A 86 14.30 -3.13 -5.08
CA ARG A 86 14.92 -2.00 -5.79
C ARG A 86 15.14 -2.28 -7.27
N LYS A 87 15.57 -3.50 -7.64
CA LYS A 87 15.79 -3.92 -9.03
C LYS A 87 14.50 -4.13 -9.84
N ASN A 88 13.32 -4.10 -9.20
CA ASN A 88 12.04 -4.37 -9.85
C ASN A 88 10.98 -3.31 -9.49
N PRO A 89 11.20 -2.03 -9.81
CA PRO A 89 10.34 -0.93 -9.38
C PRO A 89 8.89 -1.13 -9.84
N LYS A 90 7.95 -1.00 -8.89
CA LYS A 90 6.50 -0.96 -9.11
C LYS A 90 5.79 -0.39 -7.90
N ILE A 91 4.53 -0.01 -8.07
CA ILE A 91 3.73 0.59 -7.00
C ILE A 91 3.39 -0.49 -5.96
N LEU A 92 3.76 -0.27 -4.70
CA LEU A 92 3.23 -1.01 -3.55
C LEU A 92 2.16 -0.18 -2.86
N ALA A 93 0.98 -0.77 -2.66
CA ALA A 93 -0.23 -0.07 -2.26
C ALA A 93 -1.00 -0.78 -1.13
N GLY A 94 -1.38 -0.02 -0.11
CA GLY A 94 -2.29 -0.41 0.97
C GLY A 94 -2.25 0.57 2.13
N PHE A 95 -2.90 0.29 3.26
CA PHE A 95 -2.94 1.23 4.38
C PHE A 95 -3.04 0.53 5.73
N SER A 96 -3.12 1.31 6.82
CA SER A 96 -3.18 0.79 8.20
C SER A 96 -1.87 0.08 8.56
N ASP A 97 -1.90 -1.19 8.98
CA ASP A 97 -0.72 -2.01 9.31
C ASP A 97 0.36 -2.00 8.22
N LEU A 98 -0.01 -1.80 6.95
CA LEU A 98 0.98 -1.71 5.89
C LEU A 98 1.93 -0.53 6.00
N SER A 99 1.63 0.49 6.82
CA SER A 99 2.47 1.69 6.98
C SER A 99 3.92 1.34 7.29
N ALA A 100 4.17 0.29 8.08
CA ALA A 100 5.52 -0.20 8.35
C ALA A 100 6.25 -0.63 7.06
N LEU A 101 5.59 -1.41 6.20
CA LEU A 101 6.18 -1.85 4.94
C LEU A 101 6.33 -0.69 3.95
N LEU A 102 5.34 0.20 3.86
CA LEU A 102 5.32 1.28 2.89
C LEU A 102 6.48 2.26 3.11
N ASN A 103 6.69 2.70 4.36
CA ASN A 103 7.75 3.64 4.68
C ASN A 103 9.13 2.98 4.56
N VAL A 104 9.34 1.81 5.19
CA VAL A 104 10.64 1.15 5.15
C VAL A 104 11.04 0.73 3.74
N ILE A 105 10.12 0.21 2.92
CA ILE A 105 10.43 -0.13 1.52
C ILE A 105 10.76 1.15 0.75
N SER A 106 10.01 2.24 0.93
CA SER A 106 10.29 3.52 0.27
C SER A 106 11.70 4.00 0.60
N GLU A 107 12.08 4.04 1.87
CA GLU A 107 13.40 4.52 2.31
C GLU A 107 14.54 3.63 1.84
N ARG A 108 14.40 2.30 1.97
CA ARG A 108 15.46 1.37 1.61
C ARG A 108 15.65 1.23 0.09
N THR A 109 14.65 1.59 -0.71
CA THR A 109 14.66 1.31 -2.17
C THR A 109 14.38 2.51 -3.07
N ASN A 110 14.08 3.67 -2.51
CA ASN A 110 13.66 4.88 -3.22
C ASN A 110 12.42 4.66 -4.13
N LEU A 111 11.59 3.67 -3.79
CA LEU A 111 10.35 3.39 -4.50
C LEU A 111 9.20 4.19 -3.94
N ILE A 112 8.39 4.77 -4.83
CA ILE A 112 7.12 5.38 -4.43
C ILE A 112 6.16 4.27 -3.98
N THR A 113 5.81 4.30 -2.70
CA THR A 113 4.75 3.49 -2.11
C THR A 113 3.50 4.34 -1.88
N LEU A 114 2.32 3.71 -1.82
CA LEU A 114 1.05 4.42 -1.67
C LEU A 114 0.32 3.95 -0.41
N HIS A 115 0.09 4.89 0.52
CA HIS A 115 -0.88 4.70 1.58
C HIS A 115 -2.31 4.83 1.02
N SER A 116 -2.89 3.70 0.61
CA SER A 116 -4.05 3.64 -0.29
C SER A 116 -5.10 2.62 0.14
N PRO A 117 -6.30 2.65 -0.47
CA PRO A 117 -7.30 1.58 -0.34
C PRO A 117 -6.69 0.22 -0.69
N MET A 118 -7.18 -0.83 -0.06
CA MET A 118 -6.83 -2.24 -0.29
C MET A 118 -7.99 -2.97 -0.96
N VAL A 119 -7.79 -4.24 -1.35
CA VAL A 119 -8.84 -5.04 -2.01
C VAL A 119 -10.17 -5.00 -1.24
N ILE A 120 -10.13 -5.12 0.09
CA ILE A 120 -11.34 -5.06 0.95
C ILE A 120 -12.13 -3.76 0.82
N ASN A 121 -11.47 -2.65 0.48
CA ASN A 121 -12.11 -1.33 0.35
C ASN A 121 -12.79 -1.13 -1.00
N PHE A 122 -12.62 -2.05 -1.94
CA PHE A 122 -13.32 -2.03 -3.22
C PHE A 122 -14.66 -2.80 -3.15
N SER A 123 -15.22 -3.04 -1.96
CA SER A 123 -16.47 -3.80 -1.79
C SER A 123 -17.54 -3.08 -0.93
N PRO A 124 -18.19 -2.00 -1.43
CA PRO A 124 -17.81 -1.13 -2.55
C PRO A 124 -17.01 0.11 -2.06
N PRO A 125 -16.21 0.75 -2.95
CA PRO A 125 -15.50 1.98 -2.59
C PRO A 125 -16.41 3.22 -2.70
N SER A 126 -16.07 4.29 -1.99
CA SER A 126 -16.67 5.61 -2.23
C SER A 126 -16.20 6.23 -3.56
N ARG A 127 -16.94 7.21 -4.08
CA ARG A 127 -16.54 7.98 -5.28
C ARG A 127 -15.20 8.68 -5.07
N PHE A 128 -15.01 9.32 -3.92
CA PHE A 128 -13.77 10.01 -3.60
C PHE A 128 -12.58 9.05 -3.51
N THR A 129 -12.76 7.93 -2.80
CA THR A 129 -11.75 6.86 -2.70
C THR A 129 -11.31 6.37 -4.07
N THR A 130 -12.27 6.14 -4.96
CA THR A 130 -12.01 5.70 -6.34
C THR A 130 -11.23 6.76 -7.12
N ARG A 131 -11.71 8.02 -7.12
CA ARG A 131 -11.04 9.14 -7.80
C ARG A 131 -9.61 9.33 -7.30
N SER A 132 -9.41 9.29 -5.99
CA SER A 132 -8.09 9.47 -5.36
C SER A 132 -7.13 8.34 -5.71
N PHE A 133 -7.59 7.08 -5.62
CA PHE A 133 -6.79 5.92 -6.02
C PHE A 133 -6.37 5.99 -7.49
N LEU A 134 -7.32 6.29 -8.39
CA LEU A 134 -7.04 6.42 -9.83
C LEU A 134 -6.06 7.56 -10.13
N ASN A 135 -6.17 8.69 -9.43
CA ASN A 135 -5.22 9.80 -9.56
C ASN A 135 -3.80 9.35 -9.16
N ALA A 136 -3.66 8.71 -8.00
CA ALA A 136 -2.37 8.28 -7.46
C ALA A 136 -1.67 7.25 -8.37
N VAL A 137 -2.39 6.19 -8.77
CA VAL A 137 -1.77 5.15 -9.61
C VAL A 137 -1.46 5.62 -11.03
N ASN A 138 -2.01 6.76 -11.48
CA ASN A 138 -1.72 7.40 -12.75
C ASN A 138 -0.70 8.55 -12.66
N GLY A 139 0.06 8.65 -11.57
CA GLY A 139 1.15 9.62 -11.45
C GLY A 139 0.71 11.00 -10.98
N PHE A 140 -0.43 11.09 -10.28
CA PHE A 140 -0.94 12.33 -9.67
C PHE A 140 -1.21 13.48 -10.68
N PRO A 141 -1.99 13.26 -11.76
CA PRO A 141 -2.29 14.31 -12.72
C PRO A 141 -3.04 15.50 -12.10
N ASN A 142 -3.85 15.28 -11.06
CA ASN A 142 -4.37 16.34 -10.20
C ASN A 142 -3.54 16.42 -8.91
N ARG A 143 -2.94 17.59 -8.67
CA ARG A 143 -2.07 17.86 -7.51
C ARG A 143 -2.83 18.26 -6.23
N ASN A 144 -4.09 18.70 -6.34
CA ASN A 144 -4.92 19.07 -5.20
C ASN A 144 -6.33 18.46 -5.31
N LEU A 145 -6.47 17.20 -4.88
CA LEU A 145 -7.78 16.53 -4.83
C LEU A 145 -8.70 17.04 -3.70
N PHE A 146 -8.15 17.82 -2.77
CA PHE A 146 -8.86 18.36 -1.62
C PHE A 146 -9.23 19.84 -1.81
N GLU A 147 -9.12 20.36 -3.03
CA GLU A 147 -9.58 21.71 -3.36
C GLU A 147 -11.03 21.92 -2.91
N GLY A 148 -11.27 23.00 -2.15
CA GLY A 148 -12.58 23.33 -1.59
C GLY A 148 -12.99 22.52 -0.35
N VAL A 149 -12.19 21.55 0.10
CA VAL A 149 -12.45 20.85 1.36
C VAL A 149 -12.14 21.78 2.53
N PRO A 150 -13.06 21.98 3.49
CA PRO A 150 -12.79 22.81 4.67
C PRO A 150 -11.61 22.25 5.46
N VAL A 151 -10.63 23.09 5.76
CA VAL A 151 -9.46 22.76 6.58
C VAL A 151 -9.38 23.69 7.79
N LYS A 152 -8.92 23.16 8.92
CA LYS A 152 -8.60 23.93 10.11
C LYS A 152 -7.10 24.16 10.16
N ILE A 153 -6.68 25.43 10.17
CA ILE A 153 -5.27 25.79 10.31
C ILE A 153 -4.93 25.81 11.81
N HIS A 154 -4.11 24.87 12.25
CA HIS A 154 -3.62 24.81 13.64
C HIS A 154 -2.38 25.69 13.85
N ARG A 155 -1.52 25.78 12.83
CA ARG A 155 -0.32 26.63 12.81
C ARG A 155 -0.13 27.16 11.40
N TYR A 156 0.06 28.47 11.27
CA TYR A 156 0.33 29.11 9.98
C TYR A 156 1.79 28.88 9.55
N GLY A 157 2.01 28.78 8.25
CA GLY A 157 3.35 28.61 7.67
C GLY A 157 3.32 28.01 6.27
N ILE A 158 4.50 27.87 5.68
CA ILE A 158 4.73 27.17 4.40
C ILE A 158 5.78 26.10 4.67
N ALA A 159 5.50 24.87 4.23
CA ALA A 159 6.42 23.74 4.37
C ALA A 159 6.49 22.95 3.06
N ARG A 160 7.65 22.32 2.82
CA ARG A 160 7.89 21.39 1.73
C ARG A 160 8.74 20.26 2.27
N GLY A 161 8.42 19.03 1.88
CA GLY A 161 9.13 17.86 2.34
C GLY A 161 8.61 16.58 1.68
N HIS A 162 9.23 15.46 2.01
CA HIS A 162 8.76 14.15 1.58
C HIS A 162 7.55 13.74 2.40
N LEU A 163 6.45 13.35 1.74
CA LEU A 163 5.29 12.81 2.46
C LEU A 163 5.64 11.42 2.99
N LYS A 164 5.67 11.29 4.31
CA LYS A 164 5.85 10.02 5.04
C LYS A 164 4.71 9.85 6.03
N GLY A 165 4.55 8.67 6.59
CA GLY A 165 3.54 8.43 7.63
C GLY A 165 2.51 7.37 7.29
N GLY A 166 1.28 7.55 7.78
CA GLY A 166 0.21 6.57 7.73
C GLY A 166 -0.38 6.27 9.11
N ASN A 167 -0.46 4.99 9.49
CA ASN A 167 -1.00 4.59 10.78
C ASN A 167 0.00 4.88 11.92
N LEU A 168 -0.33 5.87 12.75
CA LEU A 168 0.53 6.32 13.86
C LEU A 168 1.00 5.17 14.75
N ILE A 169 0.08 4.32 15.25
CA ILE A 169 0.42 3.21 16.14
C ILE A 169 1.39 2.21 15.51
N THR A 170 1.22 1.92 14.22
CA THR A 170 2.11 1.03 13.47
C THR A 170 3.51 1.61 13.35
N LEU A 171 3.62 2.92 13.12
CA LEU A 171 4.91 3.59 12.93
C LEU A 171 5.63 3.82 14.25
N THR A 172 4.91 4.18 15.31
CA THR A 172 5.49 4.32 16.65
C THR A 172 6.06 3.00 17.16
N ALA A 173 5.54 1.85 16.70
CA ALA A 173 6.07 0.53 17.04
C ALA A 173 7.44 0.23 16.39
N LEU A 174 7.95 1.09 15.49
CA LEU A 174 9.26 0.95 14.85
C LEU A 174 10.33 1.84 15.50
N ILE A 175 9.95 2.77 16.37
CA ILE A 175 10.89 3.69 17.05
C ILE A 175 11.91 2.89 17.87
N GLY A 176 13.18 3.26 17.75
CA GLY A 176 14.30 2.58 18.40
C GLY A 176 14.74 1.27 17.73
N THR A 177 14.20 0.94 16.55
CA THR A 177 14.61 -0.22 15.76
C THR A 177 15.35 0.21 14.49
N GLU A 178 16.04 -0.71 13.81
CA GLU A 178 16.64 -0.45 12.49
C GLU A 178 15.62 -0.09 11.39
N TRP A 179 14.33 -0.22 11.69
CA TRP A 179 13.20 0.08 10.80
C TRP A 179 12.52 1.40 11.15
N GLU A 180 13.06 2.15 12.12
CA GLU A 180 12.57 3.49 12.44
C GLU A 180 12.58 4.36 11.19
N MET A 181 11.47 5.05 10.98
CA MET A 181 11.28 5.94 9.83
C MET A 181 12.08 7.21 10.06
N ASP A 182 12.89 7.59 9.08
CA ASP A 182 13.58 8.88 9.11
C ASP A 182 12.55 10.00 8.91
N THR A 183 12.46 10.93 9.86
CA THR A 183 11.49 12.04 9.79
C THR A 183 12.11 13.38 9.41
N ASP A 184 13.41 13.40 9.13
CA ASP A 184 14.07 14.63 8.70
C ASP A 184 13.51 15.11 7.35
N GLU A 185 13.21 16.41 7.29
CA GLU A 185 12.59 17.08 6.14
C GLU A 185 11.26 16.43 5.67
N ALA A 186 10.59 15.65 6.52
CA ALA A 186 9.34 14.99 6.19
C ALA A 186 8.11 15.86 6.47
N ILE A 187 7.07 15.67 5.65
CA ILE A 187 5.69 16.04 6.00
C ILE A 187 5.00 14.77 6.48
N LEU A 188 4.46 14.79 7.71
CA LEU A 188 3.81 13.66 8.39
C LEU A 188 2.29 13.69 8.26
#